data_AF-A0A3E3IV70-F1
#
_entry.id   AF-A0A3E3IV70-F1
#
_cell.length_a   1.000
_cell.length_b   1.000
_cell.length_c   1.000
_cell.angle_alpha   90.00
_cell.angle_beta   90.00
_cell.angle_gamma   90.00
#
_symmetry.space_group_name_H-M   'P 1'
#
loop_
_entity.id
_entity.type
_entity.pdbx_description
1 polymer ?
#
loop_
_entity_poly.entity_id
_entity_poly.type
_entity_poly.pdbx_seq_one_letter_code
_entity_poly.pdbx_strand_id
1 'polypeptide(L)'
;MAAVAYFSGAKKFETAFSHVFILFLAVNLFDVIVLDIGVFCHSKKLRIAGTEDMDKEYKNYLFHVKGGIKGIVLGSVISLLSASIVYIVSII
;
A
#
# COMPACT_ATOMS: atom_id res chain seq x y z
N MET A 1 -5.73 9.05 -6.08
CA MET A 1 -4.31 9.05 -6.52
C MET A 1 -4.09 9.61 -7.92
N ALA A 2 -5.04 9.46 -8.87
CA ALA A 2 -4.93 10.07 -10.20
C ALA A 2 -4.63 11.59 -10.17
N ALA A 3 -5.36 12.36 -9.33
CA ALA A 3 -5.11 13.79 -9.17
C ALA A 3 -3.68 14.08 -8.67
N VAL A 4 -3.20 13.33 -7.67
CA VAL A 4 -1.83 13.44 -7.16
C VAL A 4 -0.83 13.21 -8.29
N ALA A 5 -0.95 12.11 -9.03
CA ALA A 5 -0.06 11.82 -10.17
C ALA A 5 -0.14 12.92 -11.24
N TYR A 6 -1.34 13.40 -11.57
CA TYR A 6 -1.55 14.45 -12.57
C TYR A 6 -0.90 15.77 -12.16
N PHE A 7 -1.10 16.23 -10.92
CA PHE A 7 -0.52 17.49 -10.42
C PHE A 7 0.98 17.36 -10.10
N SER A 8 1.49 16.15 -9.89
CA SER A 8 2.93 15.85 -9.84
C SER A 8 3.62 15.84 -11.21
N GLY A 9 2.88 16.10 -12.30
CA GLY A 9 3.42 16.15 -13.66
C GLY A 9 3.55 14.80 -14.37
N ALA A 10 3.10 13.69 -13.74
CA ALA A 10 3.10 12.37 -14.36
C ALA A 10 1.94 12.25 -15.36
N LYS A 11 2.02 12.93 -16.51
CA LYS A 11 0.92 13.04 -17.50
C LYS A 11 0.84 11.87 -18.50
N LYS A 12 1.85 11.01 -18.56
CA LYS A 12 1.84 9.80 -19.40
C LYS A 12 1.35 8.61 -18.59
N PHE A 13 0.65 7.68 -19.25
CA PHE A 13 0.12 6.46 -18.61
C PHE A 13 1.19 5.73 -17.78
N GLU A 14 2.33 5.41 -18.38
CA GLU A 14 3.43 4.69 -17.70
C GLU A 14 3.95 5.46 -16.49
N THR A 15 4.18 6.77 -16.63
CA THR A 15 4.65 7.61 -15.52
C THR A 15 3.62 7.70 -14.40
N ALA A 16 2.33 7.79 -14.72
CA ALA A 16 1.25 7.84 -13.75
C ALA A 16 1.09 6.50 -13.03
N PHE A 17 1.19 5.38 -13.77
CA PHE A 17 1.16 4.03 -13.23
C PHE A 17 2.30 3.84 -12.23
N SER A 18 3.55 4.07 -12.65
CA SER A 18 4.73 3.90 -11.79
C SER A 18 4.68 4.82 -10.58
N HIS A 19 4.24 6.07 -10.74
CA HIS A 19 4.13 7.02 -9.63
C HIS A 19 3.17 6.52 -8.56
N VAL A 20 1.95 6.12 -8.95
CA VAL A 20 0.95 5.61 -8.01
C VAL A 20 1.37 4.26 -7.42
N PHE A 21 1.94 3.38 -8.24
CA PHE A 21 2.35 2.04 -7.82
C PHE A 21 3.47 2.10 -6.78
N ILE A 22 4.50 2.91 -7.01
CA ILE A 22 5.61 3.08 -6.05
C ILE A 22 5.12 3.65 -4.73
N LEU A 23 4.19 4.62 -4.75
CA LEU A 23 3.61 5.16 -3.51
C LEU A 23 2.84 4.09 -2.73
N PHE A 24 1.99 3.30 -3.40
CA PHE A 24 1.29 2.19 -2.74
C PHE A 24 2.24 1.12 -2.24
N LEU A 25 3.26 0.76 -3.04
CA LEU A 25 4.25 -0.24 -2.67
C LEU A 25 5.04 0.21 -1.43
N ALA A 26 5.48 1.46 -1.38
CA ALA A 26 6.21 2.02 -0.25
C ALA A 26 5.37 1.99 1.04
N VAL A 27 4.11 2.40 0.98
CA VAL A 27 3.20 2.36 2.13
C VAL A 27 2.94 0.91 2.56
N ASN A 28 2.69 0.01 1.62
CA ASN A 28 2.42 -1.41 1.92
C ASN A 28 3.64 -2.13 2.49
N LEU A 29 4.85 -1.83 2.01
CA LEU A 29 6.07 -2.37 2.59
C LEU A 29 6.35 -1.82 3.98
N PHE A 30 6.10 -0.52 4.20
CA PHE A 30 6.22 0.09 5.51
C PHE A 30 5.25 -0.56 6.50
N ASP A 31 4.00 -0.76 6.10
CA ASP A 31 2.99 -1.43 6.90
C ASP A 31 3.44 -2.85 7.30
N VAL A 32 3.72 -3.72 6.35
CA VAL A 32 4.07 -5.12 6.65
C VAL A 32 5.40 -5.26 7.41
N ILE A 33 6.43 -4.52 7.01
CA ILE A 33 7.78 -4.71 7.59
C ILE A 33 7.89 -3.97 8.92
N VAL A 34 7.48 -2.70 8.95
CA VAL A 34 7.69 -1.84 10.12
C VAL A 34 6.55 -1.99 11.11
N LEU A 35 5.29 -1.87 10.67
CA LEU A 35 4.15 -1.88 11.58
C LEU A 35 3.80 -3.30 12.01
N ASP A 36 3.38 -4.17 11.08
CA ASP A 36 2.91 -5.52 11.39
C ASP A 36 4.01 -6.36 12.05
N ILE A 37 5.15 -6.48 11.37
CA ILE A 37 6.26 -7.35 11.81
C ILE A 37 7.15 -6.65 12.83
N GLY A 38 7.54 -5.40 12.59
CA GLY A 38 8.48 -4.69 13.45
C GLY A 38 7.87 -4.27 14.79
N VAL A 39 6.68 -3.67 14.77
CA VAL A 39 6.06 -3.05 15.96
C VAL A 39 5.06 -3.99 16.62
N PHE A 40 4.02 -4.43 15.91
CA PHE A 40 2.88 -5.11 16.52
C PHE A 40 3.20 -6.52 17.01
N CYS A 41 4.10 -7.25 16.35
CA CYS A 41 4.62 -8.52 16.86
C CYS A 41 5.33 -8.40 18.22
N HIS A 42 5.94 -7.25 18.50
CA HIS A 42 6.92 -7.08 19.59
C HIS A 42 6.45 -6.17 20.73
N SER A 43 5.42 -5.34 20.52
CA SER A 43 4.96 -4.38 21.53
C SER A 43 3.46 -4.44 21.75
N LYS A 44 3.02 -5.07 22.86
CA LYS A 44 1.60 -5.14 23.24
C LYS A 44 0.95 -3.76 23.39
N LYS A 45 1.69 -2.78 23.92
CA LYS A 45 1.22 -1.40 24.12
C LYS A 45 0.88 -0.70 22.80
N LEU A 46 1.50 -1.12 21.70
CA LEU A 46 1.31 -0.52 20.38
C LEU A 46 0.35 -1.31 19.49
N ARG A 47 -0.20 -2.43 19.98
CA ARG A 47 -1.23 -3.19 19.28
C ARG A 47 -2.55 -2.43 19.26
N ILE A 48 -3.44 -2.85 18.36
CA ILE A 48 -4.78 -2.29 18.25
C ILE A 48 -5.55 -2.56 19.54
N ALA A 49 -6.21 -1.52 20.06
CA ALA A 49 -6.98 -1.60 21.29
C ALA A 49 -8.06 -2.70 21.23
N GLY A 50 -8.11 -3.57 22.23
CA GLY A 50 -8.98 -4.74 22.29
C GLY A 50 -8.41 -6.01 21.62
N THR A 51 -7.18 -5.98 21.12
CA THR A 51 -6.50 -7.14 20.50
C THR A 51 -5.14 -7.44 21.13
N GLU A 52 -4.74 -6.70 22.18
CA GLU A 52 -3.38 -6.69 22.74
C GLU A 52 -2.90 -8.07 23.18
N ASP A 53 -3.82 -8.96 23.58
CA ASP A 53 -3.54 -10.33 24.03
C ASP A 53 -3.63 -11.40 22.93
N MET A 54 -3.91 -11.01 21.68
CA MET A 54 -3.93 -11.93 20.53
C MET A 54 -2.51 -12.31 20.06
N ASP A 55 -1.66 -12.77 20.99
CA ASP A 55 -0.23 -13.02 20.76
C ASP A 55 0.05 -13.96 19.59
N LYS A 56 -0.80 -14.98 19.42
CA LYS A 56 -0.70 -15.94 18.32
C LYS A 56 -0.95 -15.29 16.96
N GLU A 57 -1.95 -14.41 16.87
CA GLU A 57 -2.32 -13.77 15.60
C GLU A 57 -1.30 -12.72 15.21
N TYR A 58 -0.85 -11.89 16.16
CA TYR A 58 0.20 -10.92 15.89
C TYR A 58 1.51 -11.57 15.44
N LYS A 59 1.93 -12.69 16.05
CA LYS A 59 3.16 -13.41 15.66
C LYS A 59 2.99 -14.36 14.47
N ASN A 60 1.86 -14.33 13.77
CA ASN A 60 1.66 -15.08 12.54
C ASN A 60 2.27 -14.34 11.34
N TYR A 61 3.59 -14.37 11.21
CA TYR A 61 4.31 -13.63 10.15
C TYR A 61 3.83 -13.98 8.73
N LEU A 62 3.43 -15.23 8.49
CA LEU A 62 2.92 -15.64 7.18
C LEU A 62 1.59 -14.97 6.83
N PHE A 63 0.74 -14.69 7.82
CA PHE A 63 -0.49 -13.92 7.63
C PHE A 63 -0.17 -12.51 7.14
N HIS A 64 0.76 -11.81 7.79
CA HIS A 64 1.19 -10.46 7.40
C HIS A 64 1.81 -10.41 6.00
N VAL A 65 2.70 -11.36 5.68
CA VAL A 65 3.28 -11.44 4.32
C VAL A 65 2.21 -11.69 3.26
N LYS A 66 1.25 -12.58 3.51
CA LYS A 66 0.11 -12.79 2.60
C LYS A 66 -0.76 -11.54 2.49
N GLY A 67 -0.94 -10.79 3.58
CA GLY A 67 -1.58 -9.48 3.59
C GLY A 67 -0.86 -8.49 2.67
N GLY A 68 0.45 -8.36 2.82
CA GLY A 68 1.29 -7.52 1.97
C GLY A 68 1.21 -7.87 0.49
N ILE A 69 1.20 -9.15 0.13
CA ILE A 69 1.04 -9.59 -1.27
C ILE A 69 -0.33 -9.15 -1.81
N LYS A 70 -1.41 -9.31 -1.04
CA LYS A 70 -2.73 -8.81 -1.42
C LYS A 70 -2.73 -7.29 -1.59
N GLY A 71 -2.02 -6.58 -0.72
CA GLY A 71 -1.83 -5.13 -0.81
C GLY A 71 -1.10 -4.70 -2.08
N ILE A 72 -0.07 -5.44 -2.52
CA ILE A 72 0.60 -5.20 -3.81
C ILE A 72 -0.38 -5.38 -4.98
N VAL A 73 -1.16 -6.46 -4.99
CA VAL A 73 -2.15 -6.71 -6.05
C VAL A 73 -3.19 -5.58 -6.11
N LEU A 74 -3.70 -5.15 -4.94
CA LEU A 74 -4.62 -4.01 -4.85
C LEU A 74 -3.97 -2.71 -5.34
N GLY A 75 -2.72 -2.45 -4.94
CA GLY A 75 -1.93 -1.31 -5.37
C GLY A 75 -1.76 -1.26 -6.90
N SER A 76 -1.51 -2.41 -7.54
CA SER A 76 -1.45 -2.54 -9.00
C SER A 76 -2.78 -2.15 -9.66
N VAL A 77 -3.92 -2.64 -9.14
CA VAL A 77 -5.26 -2.30 -9.66
C VAL A 77 -5.53 -0.80 -9.55
N ILE A 78 -5.26 -0.20 -8.39
CA ILE A 78 -5.46 1.24 -8.17
C ILE A 78 -4.54 2.08 -9.07
N SER A 79 -3.33 1.59 -9.32
CA SER A 79 -2.37 2.24 -10.22
C SER A 79 -2.82 2.20 -11.67
N LEU A 80 -3.34 1.05 -12.14
CA LEU A 80 -3.94 0.93 -13.48
C LEU A 80 -5.11 1.90 -13.65
N LEU A 81 -6.06 1.92 -12.71
CA LEU A 81 -7.21 2.82 -12.77
C LEU A 81 -6.78 4.29 -12.76
N SER A 82 -5.81 4.65 -11.90
CA SER A 82 -5.30 6.01 -11.81
C SER A 82 -4.58 6.44 -13.09
N ALA A 83 -3.76 5.58 -13.67
CA ALA A 83 -3.05 5.84 -14.92
C ALA A 83 -4.02 6.01 -16.10
N SER A 84 -5.09 5.20 -16.16
CA SER A 84 -6.15 5.33 -17.17
C SER A 84 -6.87 6.68 -17.07
N ILE A 85 -7.23 7.12 -15.85
CA ILE A 85 -7.83 8.44 -15.63
C ILE A 85 -6.89 9.55 -16.09
N VAL A 86 -5.62 9.49 -15.70
CA VAL A 86 -4.62 10.49 -16.10
C VAL A 86 -4.45 10.54 -17.61
N TYR A 87 -4.39 9.38 -18.27
CA TYR A 87 -4.28 9.30 -19.73
C TYR A 87 -5.47 9.98 -20.40
N ILE A 88 -6.70 9.65 -19.99
CA ILE A 88 -7.93 10.23 -20.55
C ILE A 88 -7.96 11.76 -20.35
N VAL A 89 -7.63 12.24 -19.16
CA VAL A 89 -7.61 13.68 -18.86
C VAL A 89 -6.49 14.42 -19.59
N SER A 90 -5.42 13.74 -19.98
CA SER A 90 -4.28 14.37 -20.67
C SER A 90 -4.42 14.42 -22.19
N ILE A 91 -5.43 13.76 -22.76
CA ILE A 91 -5.75 13.79 -24.20
C ILE A 91 -6.97 14.66 -24.53
N ILE A 92 -7.70 15.12 -23.51
CA ILE A 92 -8.79 16.11 -23.60
C ILE A 92 -8.18 17.50 -23.45
#